data_AF-A0A8T5EJZ4-F1
#
_entry.id   AF-A0A8T5EJZ4-F1
#
_cell.length_a   1.000
_cell.length_b   1.000
_cell.length_c   1.000
_cell.angle_alpha   90.00
_cell.angle_beta   90.00
_cell.angle_gamma   90.00
#
_symmetry.space_group_name_H-M   'P 1'
#
loop_
_entity.id
_entity.type
_entity.pdbx_description
1 polymer ?
#
loop_
_entity_poly.entity_id
_entity_poly.type
_entity_poly.pdbx_seq_one_letter_code
_entity_poly.pdbx_strand_id
1 'polypeptide(L)'
;MDEWTSHNSNPSRLWKSLKKDNPNLDEQFFRLPNGGWDITRLKQAVDEKNQLSQKIKQEESKILTLLKFEEEQRIMWLEGARIKSSKEVEFDTFRIGLGMFFIPAVIQLWIFFAMVSGPLAHGLEVFYDTWWVLIISNLVMWSSVPVMTMTLAKQVNKLDQHLKHLN
;
A
#
# COMPACT_ATOMS: atom_id res chain seq x y z
N MET A 1 -41.74 -54.76 -4.11
CA MET A 1 -40.78 -54.27 -5.14
C MET A 1 -41.24 -52.86 -5.39
N ASP A 2 -40.72 -51.94 -4.59
CA ASP A 2 -41.48 -50.74 -4.28
C ASP A 2 -41.15 -49.61 -5.26
N GLU A 3 -42.23 -49.18 -5.88
CA GLU A 3 -42.47 -48.00 -6.68
C GLU A 3 -41.49 -46.85 -6.42
N TRP A 4 -40.76 -46.50 -7.48
CA TRP A 4 -39.93 -45.30 -7.56
C TRP A 4 -40.80 -44.06 -7.72
N THR A 5 -41.48 -43.65 -6.65
CA THR A 5 -42.16 -42.35 -6.58
C THR A 5 -41.17 -41.26 -6.16
N SER A 6 -40.48 -40.65 -7.12
CA SER A 6 -40.05 -39.25 -6.95
C SER A 6 -39.99 -38.55 -8.30
N HIS A 7 -40.53 -37.34 -8.38
CA HIS A 7 -40.58 -36.50 -9.58
C HIS A 7 -39.21 -36.13 -10.21
N ASN A 8 -38.10 -36.67 -9.67
CA ASN A 8 -36.71 -36.37 -10.03
C ASN A 8 -35.98 -37.47 -10.82
N SER A 9 -36.62 -38.61 -11.09
CA SER A 9 -36.02 -39.77 -11.76
C SER A 9 -36.44 -39.95 -13.23
N ASN A 10 -37.05 -38.93 -13.86
CA ASN A 10 -37.44 -39.02 -15.28
C ASN A 10 -36.19 -39.01 -16.19
N PRO A 11 -35.91 -40.10 -16.93
CA PRO A 11 -34.70 -40.23 -17.73
C PRO A 11 -34.60 -39.17 -18.85
N SER A 12 -35.73 -38.73 -19.39
CA SER A 12 -35.77 -37.65 -20.39
C SER A 12 -35.36 -36.29 -19.81
N ARG A 13 -35.60 -36.05 -18.51
CA ARG A 13 -35.14 -34.83 -17.82
C ARG A 13 -33.65 -34.91 -17.48
N LEU A 14 -33.18 -36.07 -17.04
CA LEU A 14 -31.76 -36.33 -16.78
C LEU A 14 -30.93 -36.15 -18.07
N TRP A 15 -31.41 -36.71 -19.19
CA TRP A 15 -30.79 -36.51 -20.51
C TRP A 15 -30.72 -35.04 -20.92
N LYS A 16 -31.83 -34.30 -20.78
CA LYS A 16 -31.84 -32.86 -21.08
C LYS A 16 -30.83 -32.08 -20.22
N SER A 17 -30.66 -32.44 -18.95
CA SER A 17 -29.67 -31.81 -18.06
C SER A 17 -28.23 -32.08 -18.51
N LEU A 18 -27.93 -33.31 -18.95
CA LEU A 18 -26.61 -33.66 -19.47
C LEU A 18 -26.31 -33.00 -20.81
N LYS A 19 -27.26 -33.09 -21.76
CA LYS A 19 -27.11 -32.54 -23.12
C LYS A 19 -27.03 -31.00 -23.15
N LYS A 20 -27.63 -30.32 -22.17
CA LYS A 20 -27.52 -28.86 -22.03
C LYS A 20 -26.08 -28.41 -21.78
N ASP A 21 -25.32 -29.17 -20.99
CA ASP A 21 -23.96 -28.79 -20.61
C ASP A 21 -22.91 -29.40 -21.55
N ASN A 22 -23.23 -30.52 -22.22
CA ASN A 22 -22.41 -31.05 -23.30
C ASN A 22 -23.30 -31.46 -24.50
N PRO A 23 -23.45 -30.59 -25.51
CA PRO A 23 -24.31 -30.85 -26.66
C PRO A 23 -23.81 -31.99 -27.56
N ASN A 24 -22.54 -32.39 -27.43
CA ASN A 24 -21.90 -33.43 -28.22
C ASN A 24 -22.03 -34.84 -27.60
N LEU A 25 -22.75 -34.99 -26.48
CA LEU A 25 -23.05 -36.30 -25.89
C LEU A 25 -23.87 -37.16 -26.84
N ASP A 26 -23.38 -38.38 -27.09
CA ASP A 26 -24.09 -39.37 -27.90
C ASP A 26 -25.26 -39.97 -27.11
N GLU A 27 -26.47 -39.88 -27.67
CA GLU A 27 -27.69 -40.43 -27.07
C GLU A 27 -27.67 -41.96 -27.05
N GLN A 28 -27.05 -42.59 -28.05
CA GLN A 28 -27.05 -44.04 -28.19
C GLN A 28 -26.34 -44.74 -27.03
N PHE A 29 -25.34 -44.09 -26.42
CA PHE A 29 -24.60 -44.61 -25.28
C PHE A 29 -25.48 -44.82 -24.02
N PHE A 30 -26.56 -44.04 -23.89
CA PHE A 30 -27.49 -44.08 -22.77
C PHE A 30 -28.78 -44.85 -23.09
N ARG A 31 -28.85 -45.51 -24.25
CA ARG A 31 -29.98 -46.33 -24.68
C ARG A 31 -29.64 -47.81 -24.53
N LEU A 32 -30.63 -48.59 -24.09
CA LEU A 32 -30.58 -50.04 -24.10
C LEU A 32 -30.83 -50.58 -25.52
N PRO A 33 -30.47 -51.84 -25.83
CA PRO A 33 -30.70 -52.43 -27.17
C PRO A 33 -32.17 -52.45 -27.61
N ASN A 34 -33.12 -52.36 -26.66
CA ASN A 34 -34.56 -52.27 -26.91
C ASN A 34 -35.06 -50.82 -27.13
N GLY A 35 -34.17 -49.83 -27.20
CA GLY A 35 -34.50 -48.40 -27.35
C GLY A 35 -34.94 -47.71 -26.05
N GLY A 36 -35.05 -48.44 -24.93
CA GLY A 36 -35.30 -47.88 -23.61
C GLY A 36 -34.11 -47.07 -23.08
N TRP A 37 -34.34 -46.24 -22.06
CA TRP A 37 -33.25 -45.53 -21.39
C TRP A 37 -32.51 -46.45 -20.42
N ASP A 38 -31.17 -46.41 -20.44
CA ASP A 38 -30.34 -46.98 -19.38
C ASP A 38 -30.28 -45.97 -18.21
N ILE A 39 -31.24 -46.12 -17.30
CA ILE A 39 -31.44 -45.21 -16.16
C ILE A 39 -30.21 -45.21 -15.24
N THR A 40 -29.54 -46.35 -15.08
CA THR A 40 -28.37 -46.49 -14.20
C THR A 40 -27.20 -45.64 -14.73
N ARG A 41 -26.91 -45.74 -16.03
CA ARG A 41 -25.86 -44.93 -16.67
C ARG A 41 -26.19 -43.44 -16.68
N LEU A 42 -27.45 -43.10 -16.96
CA LEU A 42 -27.92 -41.71 -16.93
C LEU A 42 -27.78 -41.08 -15.55
N LYS A 43 -28.15 -41.83 -14.51
CA LYS A 43 -28.04 -41.36 -13.13
C LYS A 43 -26.59 -41.18 -12.71
N GLN A 44 -25.74 -42.16 -13.02
CA GLN A 44 -24.31 -42.08 -12.72
C GLN A 44 -23.65 -40.86 -13.38
N ALA A 45 -23.93 -40.59 -14.66
CA ALA A 45 -23.39 -39.43 -15.36
C ALA A 45 -23.87 -38.08 -14.76
N VAL A 46 -25.12 -38.01 -14.29
CA VAL A 46 -25.64 -36.82 -13.61
C VAL A 46 -24.99 -36.64 -12.22
N ASP A 47 -24.78 -37.73 -11.49
CA ASP A 47 -24.16 -37.69 -10.16
C ASP A 47 -22.68 -37.30 -10.25
N GLU A 48 -21.92 -37.85 -11.22
CA GLU A 48 -20.54 -37.46 -11.50
C GLU A 48 -20.42 -35.98 -11.88
N LYS A 49 -21.33 -35.49 -12.72
CA LYS A 49 -21.44 -34.06 -13.07
C LYS A 49 -21.67 -33.19 -11.82
N ASN A 50 -22.62 -33.57 -10.96
CA ASN A 50 -22.94 -32.80 -9.77
C ASN A 50 -21.76 -32.75 -8.79
N GLN A 51 -21.04 -33.87 -8.62
CA GLN A 51 -19.82 -33.92 -7.80
C GLN A 51 -18.71 -33.04 -8.38
N LEU A 52 -18.50 -33.06 -9.70
CA LEU A 52 -17.50 -32.22 -10.34
C LEU A 52 -17.82 -30.73 -10.17
N SER A 53 -19.08 -30.34 -10.38
CA SER A 53 -19.54 -28.96 -10.19
C SER A 53 -19.36 -28.48 -8.75
N GLN A 54 -19.62 -29.35 -7.76
CA GLN A 54 -19.38 -29.04 -6.35
C GLN A 54 -17.89 -28.83 -6.05
N LYS A 55 -17.01 -29.69 -6.60
CA LYS A 55 -15.55 -29.54 -6.44
C LYS A 55 -15.05 -28.22 -7.03
N ILE A 56 -15.49 -27.87 -8.24
CA ILE A 56 -15.11 -26.61 -8.91
C ILE A 56 -15.55 -25.40 -8.07
N LYS A 57 -16.81 -25.36 -7.61
CA LYS A 57 -17.30 -24.28 -6.75
C LYS A 57 -16.51 -24.16 -5.44
N GLN A 58 -16.10 -25.29 -4.88
CA GLN A 58 -15.31 -25.30 -3.66
C GLN A 58 -13.89 -24.76 -3.90
N GLU A 59 -13.25 -25.10 -5.01
CA GLU A 59 -11.94 -24.55 -5.39
C GLU A 59 -12.02 -23.06 -5.71
N GLU A 60 -13.02 -22.61 -6.47
CA GLU A 60 -13.25 -21.19 -6.74
C GLU A 60 -13.41 -20.38 -5.45
N SER A 61 -14.15 -20.91 -4.47
CA SER A 61 -14.32 -20.25 -3.18
C SER A 61 -13.01 -20.13 -2.37
N LYS A 62 -12.13 -21.12 -2.48
CA LYS A 62 -10.79 -21.11 -1.84
C LYS A 62 -9.87 -20.09 -2.51
N ILE A 63 -9.88 -20.02 -3.84
CA ILE A 63 -9.08 -19.05 -4.59
C ILE A 63 -9.56 -17.63 -4.26
N LEU A 64 -10.88 -17.39 -4.20
CA LEU A 64 -11.42 -16.08 -3.88
C LEU A 64 -11.07 -15.62 -2.46
N THR A 65 -11.06 -16.54 -1.50
CA THR A 65 -10.68 -16.24 -0.11
C THR A 65 -9.18 -15.95 0.02
N LEU A 66 -8.32 -16.66 -0.71
CA LEU A 66 -6.88 -16.37 -0.78
C LEU A 66 -6.62 -14.99 -1.39
N LEU A 67 -7.27 -14.65 -2.51
CA LEU A 67 -7.12 -13.34 -3.14
C LEU A 67 -7.55 -12.20 -2.22
N LYS A 68 -8.69 -12.36 -1.53
CA LYS A 68 -9.14 -11.37 -0.53
C LYS A 68 -8.14 -11.22 0.61
N PHE A 69 -7.58 -12.33 1.10
CA PHE A 69 -6.59 -12.29 2.17
C PHE A 69 -5.29 -11.59 1.73
N GLU A 70 -4.79 -11.85 0.52
CA GLU A 70 -3.64 -11.14 -0.05
C GLU A 70 -3.91 -9.65 -0.22
N GLU A 71 -5.12 -9.28 -0.65
CA GLU A 71 -5.52 -7.88 -0.81
C GLU A 71 -5.61 -7.16 0.55
N GLU A 72 -6.18 -7.80 1.57
CA GLU A 72 -6.21 -7.28 2.95
C GLU A 72 -4.81 -7.15 3.54
N GLN A 73 -3.92 -8.13 3.33
CA GLN A 73 -2.52 -8.06 3.73
C GLN A 73 -1.80 -6.88 3.06
N ARG A 74 -2.06 -6.66 1.77
CA ARG A 74 -1.48 -5.55 1.01
C ARG A 74 -1.97 -4.20 1.53
N ILE A 75 -3.26 -4.08 1.82
CA ILE A 75 -3.84 -2.87 2.43
C ILE A 75 -3.21 -2.62 3.81
N MET A 76 -3.13 -3.65 4.66
CA MET A 76 -2.52 -3.56 5.99
C MET A 76 -1.04 -3.14 5.92
N TRP A 77 -0.28 -3.67 4.97
CA TRP A 77 1.12 -3.30 4.80
C TRP A 77 1.28 -1.84 4.34
N LEU A 78 0.43 -1.39 3.40
CA LEU A 78 0.40 0.01 2.96
C LEU A 78 0.00 0.95 4.08
N GLU A 79 -0.97 0.57 4.90
CA GLU A 79 -1.43 1.35 6.05
C GLU A 79 -0.37 1.40 7.16
N GLY A 80 0.31 0.28 7.43
CA GLY A 80 1.47 0.21 8.33
C GLY A 80 2.65 1.06 7.84
N ALA A 81 2.93 1.06 6.53
CA ALA A 81 3.95 1.91 5.92
C ALA A 81 3.59 3.40 6.02
N ARG A 82 2.32 3.76 5.81
CA ARG A 82 1.81 5.11 6.00
C ARG A 82 1.96 5.58 7.45
N ILE A 83 1.61 4.74 8.42
CA ILE A 83 1.75 5.04 9.85
C ILE A 83 3.23 5.21 10.22
N LYS A 84 4.13 4.37 9.70
CA LYS A 84 5.58 4.48 9.95
C LYS A 84 6.18 5.76 9.37
N SER A 85 5.82 6.11 8.14
CA SER A 85 6.23 7.38 7.49
C SER A 85 5.67 8.62 8.20
N SER A 86 4.53 8.48 8.89
CA SER A 86 3.87 9.56 9.61
C SER A 86 4.45 9.81 11.01
N LYS A 87 5.05 8.79 11.64
CA LYS A 87 5.63 8.89 12.99
C LYS A 87 7.02 9.53 13.03
N GLU A 88 7.73 9.57 11.89
CA GLU A 88 9.05 10.16 11.81
C GLU A 88 8.91 11.67 11.54
N VAL A 89 8.70 12.42 12.62
CA VAL A 89 8.87 13.89 12.63
C VAL A 89 10.38 14.16 12.54
N GLU A 90 10.93 14.10 11.34
CA GLU A 90 12.35 14.37 11.09
C GLU A 90 12.68 15.85 11.32
N PHE A 91 13.23 16.17 12.49
CA PHE A 91 13.77 17.48 12.81
C PHE A 91 15.24 17.65 12.38
N ASP A 92 15.86 16.65 11.75
CA ASP A 92 17.28 16.69 11.44
C ASP A 92 17.64 17.82 10.47
N THR A 93 16.84 18.04 9.43
CA THR A 93 17.04 19.17 8.52
C THR A 93 16.85 20.53 9.22
N PHE A 94 15.95 20.61 10.19
CA PHE A 94 15.76 21.81 11.01
C PHE A 94 16.96 22.05 11.94
N ARG A 95 17.50 21.01 12.56
CA ARG A 95 18.71 21.07 13.40
C ARG A 95 19.94 21.49 12.60
N ILE A 96 20.10 20.97 11.38
CA ILE A 96 21.16 21.40 10.46
C ILE A 96 20.97 22.87 10.08
N GLY A 97 19.73 23.29 9.80
CA GLY A 97 19.38 24.70 9.59
C GLY A 97 19.75 25.61 10.76
N LEU A 98 19.45 25.20 11.99
CA LEU A 98 19.85 25.91 13.20
C LEU A 98 21.37 26.04 13.31
N GLY A 99 22.12 24.97 13.05
CA GLY A 99 23.58 25.00 13.03
C GLY A 99 24.13 25.99 12.01
N MET A 100 23.59 25.98 10.79
CA MET A 100 23.96 26.93 9.72
C MET A 100 23.60 28.38 10.05
N PHE A 101 22.64 28.62 10.95
CA PHE A 101 22.30 29.98 11.41
C PHE A 101 23.18 30.45 12.57
N PHE A 102 23.35 29.62 13.60
CA PHE A 102 24.02 30.02 14.84
C PHE A 102 25.54 29.98 14.77
N ILE A 103 26.14 29.02 14.07
CA ILE A 103 27.60 28.90 13.98
C ILE A 103 28.21 30.16 13.33
N PRO A 104 27.71 30.66 12.19
CA PRO A 104 28.23 31.88 11.60
C PRO A 104 27.99 33.11 12.48
N ALA A 105 26.84 33.19 13.17
CA ALA A 105 26.55 34.30 14.09
C ALA A 105 27.54 34.36 15.26
N VAL A 106 27.91 33.20 15.83
CA VAL A 106 28.93 33.10 16.88
C VAL A 106 30.30 33.55 16.34
N ILE A 107 30.70 33.09 15.15
CA ILE A 107 31.96 33.50 14.52
C ILE A 107 31.99 35.01 14.28
N GLN A 108 30.90 35.60 13.77
CA GLN A 108 30.80 37.04 13.57
C GLN A 108 30.93 37.82 14.88
N LEU A 109 30.35 37.31 15.98
CA LEU A 109 30.48 37.91 17.31
C LEU A 109 31.94 37.88 17.81
N TRP A 110 32.66 36.77 17.59
CA TRP A 110 34.09 36.68 17.92
C TRP A 110 34.95 37.66 17.12
N ILE A 111 34.69 37.79 15.82
CA ILE A 111 35.38 38.75 14.96
C ILE A 111 35.09 40.18 15.44
N PHE A 112 33.84 40.47 15.83
CA PHE A 112 33.47 41.77 16.38
C PHE A 112 34.22 42.08 17.68
N PHE A 113 34.32 41.13 18.61
CA PHE A 113 35.13 41.31 19.81
C PHE A 113 36.61 41.55 19.49
N ALA A 114 37.17 40.84 18.50
CA ALA A 114 38.55 41.04 18.07
C ALA A 114 38.78 42.43 17.46
N MET A 115 37.80 42.98 16.72
CA MET A 115 37.88 44.34 16.17
C MET A 115 37.86 45.43 17.26
N VAL A 116 37.14 45.21 18.36
CA VAL A 116 36.88 46.24 19.38
C VAL A 116 37.81 46.14 20.60
N SER A 117 38.56 45.03 20.75
CA SER A 117 39.41 44.77 21.92
C SER A 117 40.72 45.56 21.97
N GLY A 118 41.06 46.31 20.91
CA GLY A 118 42.34 47.03 20.79
C GLY A 118 42.24 48.42 20.14
N PRO A 119 43.40 49.05 19.88
CA PRO A 119 43.46 50.33 19.17
C PRO A 119 42.78 50.26 17.80
N LEU A 120 42.20 51.37 17.33
CA LEU A 120 41.45 51.44 16.06
C LEU A 120 42.22 50.87 14.86
N ALA A 121 43.54 51.06 14.80
CA ALA A 121 44.40 50.54 13.74
C ALA A 121 44.41 48.99 13.69
N HIS A 122 44.42 48.33 14.86
CA HIS A 122 44.35 46.88 14.94
C HIS A 122 42.95 46.37 14.58
N GLY A 123 41.90 47.09 14.99
CA GLY A 123 40.52 46.76 14.60
C GLY A 123 40.29 46.83 13.08
N LEU A 124 40.88 47.82 12.42
CA LEU A 124 40.84 47.95 10.95
C LEU A 124 41.60 46.83 10.24
N GLU A 125 42.78 46.44 10.75
CA GLU A 125 43.55 45.31 10.23
C GLU A 125 42.75 44.00 10.31
N VAL A 126 42.17 43.69 11.47
CA VAL A 126 41.30 42.52 11.66
C VAL A 126 40.09 42.56 10.72
N PHE A 127 39.49 43.74 10.50
CA PHE A 127 38.38 43.89 9.56
C PHE A 127 38.79 43.58 8.11
N TYR A 128 39.90 44.13 7.62
CA TYR A 128 40.39 43.87 6.27
C TYR A 128 40.84 42.42 6.05
N ASP A 129 41.25 41.72 7.09
CA ASP A 129 41.59 40.29 6.99
C ASP A 129 40.35 39.38 7.02
N THR A 130 39.24 39.83 7.64
CA THR A 130 38.07 38.98 7.92
C THR A 130 36.77 39.39 7.23
N TRP A 131 36.73 40.49 6.48
CA TRP A 131 35.50 40.99 5.83
C TRP A 131 34.83 39.95 4.91
N TRP A 132 35.61 39.13 4.20
CA TRP A 132 35.10 38.05 3.34
C TRP A 132 34.40 36.96 4.16
N VAL A 133 34.89 36.68 5.38
CA VAL A 133 34.25 35.75 6.33
C VAL A 133 32.89 36.29 6.77
N LEU A 134 32.76 37.61 6.99
CA LEU A 134 31.48 38.25 7.32
C LEU A 134 30.46 38.12 6.18
N ILE A 135 30.89 38.30 4.93
CA ILE A 135 30.04 38.16 3.74
C ILE A 135 29.54 36.72 3.58
N ILE A 136 30.46 35.74 3.64
CA ILE A 136 30.09 34.31 3.50
C ILE A 136 29.16 33.89 4.65
N SER A 137 29.46 34.30 5.88
CA SER A 137 28.65 34.00 7.06
C SER A 137 27.22 34.54 6.93
N ASN A 138 27.06 35.76 6.43
CA ASN A 138 25.74 36.34 6.17
C ASN A 138 24.99 35.55 5.10
N LEU A 139 25.65 35.15 4.01
CA LEU A 139 25.00 34.39 2.95
C LEU A 139 24.53 33.00 3.44
N VAL A 140 25.33 32.32 4.25
CA VAL A 140 24.96 31.04 4.87
C VAL A 140 23.79 31.23 5.84
N MET A 141 23.81 32.26 6.70
CA MET A 141 22.69 32.57 7.59
C MET A 141 21.40 32.84 6.81
N TRP A 142 21.43 33.72 5.81
CA TRP A 142 20.23 34.07 5.05
C TRP A 142 19.66 32.90 4.25
N SER A 143 20.51 32.00 3.73
CA SER A 143 20.05 30.77 3.06
C SER A 143 19.49 29.72 4.02
N SER A 144 19.94 29.70 5.28
CA SER A 144 19.42 28.78 6.31
C SER A 144 17.98 29.10 6.73
N VAL A 145 17.56 30.37 6.68
CA VAL A 145 16.24 30.82 7.14
C VAL A 145 15.10 30.17 6.33
N PRO A 146 15.08 30.20 4.98
CA PRO A 146 14.08 29.49 4.17
C PRO A 146 14.05 27.97 4.43
N VAL A 147 15.20 27.35 4.64
CA VAL A 147 15.31 25.90 4.88
C VAL A 147 14.65 25.54 6.21
N MET A 148 14.91 26.32 7.26
CA MET A 148 14.28 26.14 8.58
C MET A 148 12.77 26.40 8.53
N THR A 149 12.32 27.48 7.90
CA THR A 149 10.90 27.81 7.84
C THR A 149 10.11 26.79 7.03
N MET A 150 10.65 26.31 5.90
CA MET A 150 10.00 25.29 5.08
C MET A 150 9.91 23.94 5.79
N THR A 151 10.96 23.54 6.51
CA THR A 151 10.96 22.29 7.27
C THR A 151 10.00 22.36 8.45
N LEU A 152 10.00 23.46 9.20
CA LEU A 152 9.07 23.68 10.30
C LEU A 152 7.61 23.70 9.80
N ALA A 153 7.33 24.40 8.70
CA ALA A 153 5.99 24.44 8.10
C ALA A 153 5.51 23.05 7.65
N LYS A 154 6.39 22.23 7.06
CA LYS A 154 6.06 20.84 6.69
C LYS A 154 5.73 20.00 7.91
N GLN A 155 6.49 20.13 9.00
CA GLN A 155 6.24 19.39 10.24
C GLN A 155 4.94 19.84 10.93
N VAL A 156 4.65 21.15 10.96
CA VAL A 156 3.38 21.67 11.48
C VAL A 156 2.19 21.16 10.67
N ASN A 157 2.29 21.14 9.33
CA ASN A 157 1.22 20.64 8.48
C ASN A 157 1.00 19.13 8.66
N LYS A 158 2.07 18.33 8.83
CA LYS A 158 1.96 16.92 9.19
C LYS A 158 1.24 16.73 10.53
N LEU A 159 1.57 17.56 11.54
CA LEU A 159 0.94 17.50 12.86
C LEU A 159 -0.56 17.86 12.81
N ASP A 160 -0.92 18.89 12.04
CA ASP A 160 -2.31 19.32 11.83
C ASP A 160 -3.15 18.24 11.13
N GLN A 161 -2.58 17.58 10.11
CA GLN A 161 -3.24 16.45 9.44
C GLN A 161 -3.50 15.28 10.39
N HIS A 162 -2.56 14.98 11.30
CA HIS A 162 -2.75 13.95 12.32
C HIS A 162 -3.86 14.29 13.31
N LEU A 163 -3.91 15.53 13.78
CA LEU A 163 -4.94 15.99 14.73
C LEU A 163 -6.33 15.96 14.10
N LYS A 164 -6.46 16.29 12.81
CA LYS A 164 -7.73 16.21 12.05
C LYS A 164 -8.28 14.79 11.88
N HIS A 165 -7.44 13.76 11.93
CA HIS A 165 -7.89 12.37 11.88
C HIS A 165 -8.28 11.80 13.25
N LEU A 166 -7.97 12.52 14.34
CA LEU A 166 -8.26 12.10 15.72
C LEU A 166 -9.52 12.77 16.31
N ASN A 167 -10.02 13.83 15.68
CA ASN A 167 -11.31 14.50 15.99
C ASN A 167 -12.40 14.06 15.00
#